data_AF-A0A380DR71-F1
#
_entry.id   AF-A0A380DR71-F1
#
_cell.length_a   1.000
_cell.length_b   1.000
_cell.length_c   1.000
_cell.angle_alpha   90.00
_cell.angle_beta   90.00
_cell.angle_gamma   90.00
#
_symmetry.space_group_name_H-M   'P 1'
#
loop_
_entity.id
_entity.type
_entity.pdbx_description
1 polymer ?
#
loop_
_entity_poly.entity_id
_entity_poly.type
_entity_poly.pdbx_seq_one_letter_code
_entity_poly.pdbx_strand_id
1 'polypeptide(L)'
;MNPVANAADSDINIKTGTTDIGSNTTVKTGDLVTYDKENGMHKKVFYSFIDDKNHNKKLLVIRTKGTIAGQYRVYSEEVLTKVV
;
A
#
# COMPACT_ATOMS: atom_id res chain seq x y z
N MET A 1 -11.33 -8.62 18.64
CA MET A 1 -11.64 -7.53 17.69
C MET A 1 -12.97 -7.89 17.06
N ASN A 2 -14.04 -7.18 17.41
CA ASN A 2 -15.38 -7.50 16.91
C ASN A 2 -15.47 -7.05 15.44
N PRO A 3 -15.80 -7.91 14.46
CA PRO A 3 -16.03 -7.44 13.10
C PRO A 3 -17.29 -6.57 13.16
N VAL A 4 -17.12 -5.25 13.10
CA VAL A 4 -18.22 -4.38 12.68
C VAL A 4 -18.53 -4.84 11.27
N ALA A 5 -19.68 -5.48 11.07
CA ALA A 5 -20.15 -5.77 9.74
C ALA A 5 -20.32 -4.42 9.04
N ASN A 6 -19.41 -4.08 8.12
CA ASN A 6 -19.64 -2.99 7.20
C ASN A 6 -20.79 -3.43 6.30
N ALA A 7 -22.02 -3.04 6.68
CA ALA A 7 -23.17 -3.17 5.81
C ALA A 7 -22.83 -2.43 4.50
N ALA A 8 -23.06 -3.08 3.36
CA ALA A 8 -22.98 -2.37 2.10
C ALA A 8 -24.11 -1.33 2.05
N ASP A 9 -23.93 -0.24 1.30
CA ASP A 9 -24.99 0.77 1.10
C ASP A 9 -26.34 0.10 0.72
N SER A 10 -26.29 -0.94 -0.13
CA SER A 10 -27.46 -1.71 -0.57
C SER A 10 -28.23 -2.39 0.56
N ASP A 11 -27.53 -2.75 1.64
CA ASP A 11 -28.09 -3.48 2.78
C ASP A 11 -28.91 -2.56 3.70
N ILE A 12 -28.74 -1.24 3.56
CA ILE A 12 -29.35 -0.22 4.43
C ILE A 12 -30.22 0.78 3.64
N ASN A 13 -30.72 0.36 2.48
CA ASN A 13 -31.58 1.17 1.59
C ASN A 13 -30.93 2.48 1.12
N ILE A 14 -29.60 2.54 1.08
CA ILE A 14 -28.84 3.65 0.51
C ILE A 14 -28.36 3.24 -0.89
N LYS A 15 -28.39 4.16 -1.86
CA LYS A 15 -27.87 3.88 -3.20
C LYS A 15 -26.36 3.63 -3.11
N THR A 16 -25.85 2.58 -3.74
CA THR A 16 -24.42 2.24 -3.73
C THR A 16 -23.53 3.41 -4.16
N GLY A 17 -22.51 3.70 -3.35
CA GLY A 17 -21.54 4.77 -3.54
C GLY A 17 -22.01 6.14 -3.07
N THR A 18 -23.19 6.24 -2.43
CA THR A 18 -23.69 7.52 -1.89
C THR A 18 -22.83 8.01 -0.74
N THR A 19 -22.28 7.08 0.05
CA THR A 19 -21.46 7.40 1.22
C THR A 19 -19.96 7.45 0.91
N ASP A 20 -19.58 7.23 -0.36
CA ASP A 20 -18.19 7.32 -0.82
C ASP A 20 -17.71 8.78 -0.89
N ILE A 21 -16.39 8.97 -0.80
CA ILE A 21 -15.73 10.28 -0.79
C ILE A 21 -15.03 10.53 -2.14
N GLY A 22 -14.99 11.78 -2.59
CA GLY A 22 -14.19 12.20 -3.75
C GLY A 22 -14.99 12.50 -5.01
N SER A 23 -16.32 12.49 -4.94
CA SER A 23 -17.18 12.96 -6.04
C SER A 23 -16.90 14.44 -6.34
N ASN A 24 -16.94 14.81 -7.63
CA ASN A 24 -16.69 16.19 -8.11
C ASN A 24 -15.41 16.86 -7.57
N THR A 25 -14.39 16.06 -7.20
CA THR A 25 -13.15 16.54 -6.61
C THR A 25 -11.98 16.31 -7.56
N THR A 26 -11.18 17.34 -7.83
CA THR A 26 -9.91 17.16 -8.56
C THR A 26 -8.89 16.49 -7.64
N VAL A 27 -8.49 15.27 -7.98
CA VAL A 27 -7.50 14.50 -7.23
C VAL A 27 -6.10 14.77 -7.78
N LYS A 28 -5.13 15.06 -6.90
CA LYS A 28 -3.70 15.15 -7.26
C LYS A 28 -3.01 13.86 -6.90
N THR A 29 -2.40 13.21 -7.88
CA THR A 29 -1.70 11.94 -7.72
C THR A 29 -0.22 12.09 -8.07
N GLY A 30 0.59 11.16 -7.57
CA GLY A 30 1.98 11.06 -7.96
C GLY A 30 2.61 9.74 -7.55
N ASP A 31 3.73 9.44 -8.19
CA ASP A 31 4.57 8.28 -7.92
C ASP A 31 5.93 8.73 -7.41
N LEU A 32 6.40 8.11 -6.35
CA LEU A 32 7.76 8.23 -5.84
C LEU A 32 8.40 6.85 -5.86
N VAL A 33 9.51 6.72 -6.59
CA VAL A 33 10.23 5.44 -6.74
C VAL A 33 11.66 5.61 -6.23
N THR A 34 12.11 4.65 -5.43
CA THR A 34 13.51 4.55 -5.03
C THR A 34 13.93 3.08 -4.99
N TYR A 35 15.21 2.82 -5.24
CA TYR A 35 15.78 1.48 -5.18
C TYR A 35 16.87 1.42 -4.13
N ASP A 36 16.71 0.50 -3.19
CA ASP A 36 17.65 0.23 -2.13
C ASP A 36 18.54 -0.94 -2.54
N LYS A 37 19.76 -0.62 -2.99
CA LYS A 37 20.69 -1.63 -3.50
C LYS A 37 21.17 -2.57 -2.41
N GLU A 38 21.47 -2.03 -1.22
CA GLU A 38 22.00 -2.80 -0.09
C GLU A 38 21.01 -3.87 0.36
N ASN A 39 19.73 -3.51 0.40
CA ASN A 39 18.68 -4.39 0.88
C ASN A 39 17.88 -5.06 -0.25
N GLY A 40 18.23 -4.84 -1.51
CA GLY A 40 17.52 -5.39 -2.67
C GLY A 40 16.03 -5.03 -2.70
N MET A 41 15.66 -3.80 -2.35
CA MET A 41 14.26 -3.37 -2.29
C MET A 41 13.94 -2.33 -3.36
N HIS A 42 13.01 -2.65 -4.26
CA HIS A 42 12.34 -1.65 -5.08
C HIS A 42 11.18 -1.06 -4.27
N LYS A 43 11.30 0.20 -3.84
CA LYS A 43 10.31 0.89 -3.00
C LYS A 43 9.54 1.88 -3.87
N LYS A 44 8.22 1.70 -3.96
CA LYS A 44 7.34 2.61 -4.72
C LYS A 44 6.20 3.10 -3.84
N VAL A 45 6.01 4.41 -3.78
CA VAL A 45 4.85 5.06 -3.14
C VAL A 45 3.99 5.69 -4.23
N PHE A 46 2.72 5.29 -4.30
CA PHE A 46 1.70 6.01 -5.06
C PHE A 46 0.84 6.77 -4.08
N TYR A 47 0.73 8.10 -4.23
CA TYR A 47 -0.08 8.94 -3.36
C TYR A 47 -1.26 9.57 -4.12
N SER A 48 -2.34 9.86 -3.38
CA SER A 48 -3.51 10.59 -3.89
C SER A 48 -4.03 11.55 -2.83
N PHE A 49 -3.96 12.85 -3.12
CA PHE A 49 -4.58 13.89 -2.32
C PHE A 49 -6.01 14.12 -2.79
N ILE A 50 -6.96 14.00 -1.87
CA ILE A 50 -8.39 14.23 -2.10
C ILE A 50 -8.82 15.35 -1.15
N ASP A 51 -9.10 16.53 -1.72
CA ASP A 51 -9.60 17.71 -1.01
C ASP A 51 -11.07 17.94 -1.42
N ASP A 52 -11.92 17.02 -0.97
CA ASP A 52 -13.36 17.05 -1.22
C ASP A 52 -14.02 18.12 -0.34
N LYS A 53 -14.70 19.08 -0.98
CA LYS A 53 -15.35 20.20 -0.28
C LYS A 53 -16.59 19.81 0.50
N ASN A 54 -17.15 18.64 0.23
CA ASN A 54 -18.25 18.06 0.99
C ASN A 54 -17.75 17.11 2.10
N HIS A 55 -16.43 16.89 2.18
CA HIS A 55 -15.81 16.16 3.28
C HIS A 55 -15.25 17.13 4.33
N ASN A 56 -15.27 16.76 5.60
CA ASN A 56 -14.87 17.64 6.69
C ASN A 56 -13.35 17.82 6.84
N LYS A 57 -12.54 17.04 6.09
CA LYS A 57 -11.08 17.02 6.17
C LYS A 57 -10.46 16.77 4.79
N LYS A 58 -9.22 17.19 4.62
CA LYS A 58 -8.40 16.72 3.49
C LYS A 58 -7.96 15.29 3.74
N LEU A 59 -7.88 14.48 2.68
CA LEU A 59 -7.41 13.11 2.72
C LEU A 59 -6.12 12.95 1.92
N LEU A 60 -5.24 12.10 2.42
CA LEU A 60 -4.06 11.61 1.71
C LEU A 60 -4.09 10.08 1.76
N VAL A 61 -4.25 9.46 0.58
CA VAL A 61 -4.15 8.00 0.43
C VAL A 61 -2.73 7.67 0.00
N ILE A 62 -2.05 6.80 0.75
CA ILE A 62 -0.69 6.33 0.45
C ILE A 62 -0.75 4.84 0.18
N ARG A 63 -0.32 4.41 -1.02
CA ARG A 63 -0.17 3.00 -1.38
C ARG A 63 1.30 2.66 -1.50
N THR A 64 1.81 1.88 -0.55
CA THR A 64 3.15 1.29 -0.62
C THR A 64 3.11 0.06 -1.52
N LYS A 65 3.75 0.16 -2.67
CA LYS A 65 3.97 -0.91 -3.64
C LYS A 65 5.46 -1.25 -3.68
N GLY A 66 5.87 -1.88 -4.77
CA GLY A 66 7.25 -2.27 -4.99
C GLY A 66 7.45 -3.74 -4.70
N THR A 67 8.69 -4.15 -4.48
CA THR A 67 9.06 -5.54 -4.28
C THR A 67 10.30 -5.60 -3.39
N ILE A 68 10.24 -6.42 -2.35
CA ILE A 68 11.38 -6.80 -1.53
C ILE A 68 11.92 -8.10 -2.13
N ALA A 69 13.20 -8.12 -2.52
CA ALA A 69 13.81 -9.34 -3.03
C ALA A 69 13.75 -10.45 -1.97
N GLY A 70 13.49 -11.70 -2.38
CA GLY A 70 13.41 -12.81 -1.43
C GLY A 70 14.73 -13.09 -0.71
N GLN A 71 15.87 -12.79 -1.34
CA GLN A 71 17.23 -12.95 -0.81
C GLN A 71 17.57 -14.35 -0.24
N TYR A 72 16.79 -15.39 -0.59
CA TYR A 72 17.11 -16.76 -0.23
C TYR A 72 18.44 -17.17 -0.87
N ARG A 73 19.45 -17.45 -0.05
CA ARG A 73 20.79 -17.87 -0.44
C ARG A 73 21.46 -18.68 0.66
N VAL A 74 22.35 -19.60 0.28
CA VAL A 74 23.31 -20.21 1.21
C VAL A 74 24.38 -19.16 1.51
N TYR A 75 24.57 -18.82 2.79
CA TYR A 75 25.48 -17.74 3.21
C TYR A 75 26.84 -18.24 3.69
N SER A 76 26.96 -19.53 3.99
CA SER A 76 28.20 -20.19 4.36
C SER A 76 28.16 -21.66 3.91
N GLU A 77 29.33 -22.18 3.55
CA GLU A 77 29.56 -23.59 3.30
C GLU A 77 30.83 -23.97 4.09
N GLU A 78 30.68 -24.76 5.15
CA GLU A 78 31.84 -25.24 5.92
C GLU A 78 32.45 -26.45 5.22
N VAL A 79 33.59 -26.25 4.56
CA VAL A 79 34.36 -27.34 3.98
C VAL A 79 35.22 -27.97 5.07
N LEU A 80 34.82 -29.13 5.59
CA LEU A 80 35.66 -29.96 6.44
C LEU A 80 36.77 -30.59 5.59
N THR A 81 37.90 -29.91 5.45
CA THR A 81 39.14 -30.55 4.95
C THR A 81 39.60 -31.59 5.96
N LYS A 82 39.34 -32.86 5.65
CA LYS A 82 39.89 -34.00 6.38
C LYS A 82 41.40 -34.05 6.11
N VAL A 83 42.21 -33.57 7.06
CA VAL A 83 43.66 -33.79 7.04
C VAL A 83 43.86 -35.29 7.27
N VAL A 84 44.31 -35.99 6.23
CA VAL A 84 44.75 -37.39 6.28
C VAL A 84 46.21 -37.43 6.67
#